data_AF-A0A2D1UUR7-F1
#
_entry.id   AF-A0A2D1UUR7-F1
#
_cell.length_a   1.000
_cell.length_b   1.000
_cell.length_c   1.000
_cell.angle_alpha   90.00
_cell.angle_beta   90.00
_cell.angle_gamma   90.00
#
_symmetry.space_group_name_H-M   'P 1'
#
loop_
_entity.id
_entity.type
_entity.pdbx_description
1 polymer ?
#
loop_
_entity_poly.entity_id
_entity_poly.type
_entity_poly.pdbx_seq_one_letter_code
_entity_poly.pdbx_strand_id
1 'polypeptide(L)'
;KEQQDHYALLGLGHLRYLATEDQIRKSYREAALKYHPDKQASILLAEETDEAKQSKKDEIESHFKIIQEAYEVLMDPVKRRIYDSTDEFDDEVPSDCAPQDFFKVFGPVFMRNSRWSV
;
A
#
# COMPACT_ATOMS: atom_id res chain seq x y z
N LYS A 1 16.70 1.62 -0.98
CA LYS A 1 15.79 0.50 -1.29
C LYS A 1 14.51 1.15 -1.77
N GLU A 2 14.06 0.89 -3.00
CA GLU A 2 12.69 1.24 -3.37
C GLU A 2 11.78 0.51 -2.41
N GLN A 3 11.13 1.26 -1.53
CA GLN A 3 10.20 0.70 -0.57
C GLN A 3 8.91 0.39 -1.34
N GLN A 4 8.56 -0.89 -1.42
CA GLN A 4 7.35 -1.29 -2.13
C GLN A 4 6.14 -0.61 -1.50
N ASP A 5 5.26 -0.05 -2.33
CA ASP A 5 4.03 0.59 -1.87
C ASP A 5 3.04 -0.49 -1.41
N HIS A 6 2.98 -0.70 -0.09
CA HIS A 6 2.10 -1.69 0.54
C HIS A 6 0.62 -1.38 0.27
N TYR A 7 0.24 -0.10 0.16
CA TYR A 7 -1.12 0.28 -0.18
C TYR A 7 -1.42 -0.06 -1.64
N ALA A 8 -0.51 0.24 -2.57
CA ALA A 8 -0.68 -0.10 -3.98
C ALA A 8 -0.77 -1.62 -4.21
N LEU A 9 0.02 -2.42 -3.49
CA LEU A 9 -0.02 -3.88 -3.54
C LEU A 9 -1.39 -4.44 -3.13
N LEU A 10 -2.04 -3.78 -2.18
CA LEU A 10 -3.42 -4.08 -1.78
C LEU A 10 -4.46 -3.28 -2.59
N GLY A 11 -4.11 -2.60 -3.68
CA GLY A 11 -5.08 -1.80 -4.46
C GLY A 11 -5.66 -0.58 -3.72
N LEU A 12 -5.08 -0.20 -2.59
CA LEU A 12 -5.45 0.94 -1.74
C LEU A 12 -4.53 2.15 -1.95
N GLY A 13 -3.73 2.16 -3.02
CA GLY A 13 -2.80 3.26 -3.33
C GLY A 13 -3.45 4.63 -3.48
N HIS A 14 -4.77 4.68 -3.74
CA HIS A 14 -5.54 5.93 -3.78
C HIS A 14 -5.97 6.44 -2.39
N LEU A 15 -6.02 5.56 -1.38
CA LEU A 15 -6.38 5.90 0.00
C LEU A 15 -5.13 6.13 0.87
N ARG A 16 -4.05 5.39 0.62
CA ARG A 16 -2.79 5.48 1.40
C ARG A 16 -3.09 5.44 2.90
N TYR A 17 -2.49 6.32 3.69
CA TYR A 17 -2.69 6.45 5.14
C TYR A 17 -4.15 6.69 5.57
N LEU A 18 -5.03 7.13 4.67
CA LEU A 18 -6.47 7.29 4.95
C LEU A 18 -7.25 5.96 4.91
N ALA A 19 -6.64 4.86 4.44
CA ALA A 19 -7.31 3.56 4.39
C ALA A 19 -7.68 3.07 5.80
N THR A 20 -8.94 2.68 5.99
CA THR A 20 -9.42 2.08 7.24
C THR A 20 -8.95 0.63 7.38
N GLU A 21 -8.86 0.12 8.60
CA GLU A 21 -8.53 -1.29 8.85
C GLU A 21 -9.47 -2.26 8.11
N ASP A 22 -10.76 -1.93 8.05
CA ASP A 22 -11.76 -2.74 7.34
C ASP A 22 -11.52 -2.75 5.82
N GLN A 23 -11.12 -1.62 5.24
CA GLN A 23 -10.72 -1.55 3.82
C GLN A 23 -9.46 -2.39 3.57
N ILE A 24 -8.47 -2.31 4.45
CA ILE A 24 -7.23 -3.11 4.37
C ILE A 24 -7.56 -4.60 4.45
N ARG A 25 -8.37 -5.02 5.42
CA ARG A 25 -8.80 -6.42 5.59
C ARG A 25 -9.64 -6.91 4.43
N LYS A 26 -10.53 -6.08 3.89
CA LYS A 26 -11.31 -6.43 2.71
C LYS A 26 -10.41 -6.61 1.49
N SER A 27 -9.52 -5.65 1.23
CA SER A 27 -8.67 -5.70 0.06
C SER A 27 -7.65 -6.84 0.09
N TYR A 28 -7.09 -7.14 1.27
CA TYR A 28 -6.23 -8.31 1.44
C TYR A 28 -6.97 -9.62 1.13
N ARG A 29 -8.22 -9.78 1.57
CA ARG A 29 -9.02 -10.97 1.23
C ARG A 29 -9.24 -11.09 -0.28
N GLU A 30 -9.53 -9.99 -0.96
CA GLU A 30 -9.70 -9.97 -2.41
C GLU A 30 -8.39 -10.29 -3.15
N ALA A 31 -7.28 -9.68 -2.73
CA ALA A 31 -5.94 -9.94 -3.26
C ALA A 31 -5.52 -11.39 -3.03
N ALA A 32 -5.70 -11.92 -1.81
CA ALA A 32 -5.38 -13.30 -1.50
C ALA A 32 -6.20 -14.26 -2.37
N LEU A 33 -7.49 -14.01 -2.56
CA LEU A 33 -8.32 -14.84 -3.45
C LEU A 33 -7.91 -14.79 -4.92
N LYS A 34 -7.22 -13.74 -5.37
CA LYS A 34 -6.76 -13.58 -6.77
C LYS A 34 -5.36 -14.15 -6.99
N TYR A 35 -4.48 -13.97 -6.01
CA TYR A 35 -3.04 -14.27 -6.11
C TYR A 35 -2.62 -15.48 -5.27
N HIS A 36 -3.55 -16.25 -4.69
CA HIS A 36 -3.21 -17.47 -3.97
C HIS A 36 -2.56 -18.49 -4.92
N PRO A 37 -1.45 -19.14 -4.54
CA PRO A 37 -0.74 -20.10 -5.39
C PRO A 37 -1.64 -21.24 -5.89
N ASP A 38 -2.56 -21.72 -5.05
CA ASP A 38 -3.55 -22.75 -5.42
C ASP A 38 -4.41 -22.35 -6.64
N LYS A 39 -4.82 -21.08 -6.73
CA LYS A 39 -5.61 -20.60 -7.87
C LYS A 39 -4.78 -20.30 -9.11
N GLN A 40 -3.47 -20.10 -8.94
CA GLN A 40 -2.54 -19.85 -10.03
C GLN A 40 -1.92 -21.14 -10.58
N ALA A 41 -2.31 -22.31 -10.04
CA ALA A 41 -1.87 -23.61 -10.53
C ALA A 41 -2.17 -23.81 -12.03
N SER A 42 -3.24 -23.22 -12.57
CA SER A 42 -3.54 -23.27 -14.02
C SER A 42 -2.51 -22.55 -14.88
N ILE A 43 -1.87 -21.49 -14.36
CA ILE A 43 -0.79 -20.75 -15.03
C ILE A 43 0.47 -21.62 -15.09
N LEU A 44 0.76 -22.36 -14.01
CA LEU A 44 1.86 -23.32 -13.98
C LEU A 44 1.67 -24.46 -14.97
N LEU A 45 0.44 -24.92 -15.17
CA LEU A 45 0.12 -25.98 -16.11
C LEU A 45 0.23 -25.55 -17.59
N ALA A 46 0.26 -24.25 -17.87
CA ALA A 46 0.39 -23.71 -19.23
C ALA A 46 1.83 -23.71 -19.75
N GLU A 47 2.83 -23.84 -18.86
CA GLU A 47 4.24 -23.85 -19.25
C GLU A 47 4.69 -25.25 -19.69
N GLU A 48 5.48 -25.32 -20.76
CA GLU A 48 5.88 -26.60 -21.39
C GLU A 48 7.11 -27.22 -20.72
N THR A 49 8.04 -26.42 -20.22
CA THR A 49 9.30 -26.89 -19.62
C THR A 49 9.26 -26.87 -18.10
N ASP A 50 9.94 -27.82 -17.46
CA ASP A 50 10.01 -27.88 -16.00
C ASP A 50 10.72 -26.66 -15.40
N GLU A 51 11.68 -26.09 -16.13
CA GLU A 51 12.37 -24.84 -15.77
C GLU A 51 11.42 -23.63 -15.78
N ALA A 52 10.56 -23.50 -16.80
CA ALA A 52 9.58 -22.42 -16.89
C ALA A 52 8.50 -22.56 -15.80
N LYS A 53 8.04 -23.79 -15.52
CA LYS A 53 7.12 -24.08 -14.41
C LYS A 53 7.70 -23.66 -13.07
N GLN A 54 8.97 -23.98 -12.82
CA GLN A 54 9.63 -23.62 -11.58
C GLN A 54 9.79 -22.09 -11.46
N SER A 55 10.24 -21.42 -12.52
CA SER A 55 10.35 -19.94 -12.54
C SER A 55 9.00 -19.27 -12.26
N LYS A 56 7.91 -19.74 -12.89
CA LYS A 56 6.57 -19.19 -12.65
C LYS A 56 6.08 -19.45 -11.24
N LYS A 57 6.38 -20.62 -10.68
CA LYS A 57 6.04 -20.94 -9.30
C LYS A 57 6.74 -20.00 -8.32
N ASP A 58 8.03 -19.75 -8.53
CA ASP A 58 8.81 -18.85 -7.69
C ASP A 58 8.32 -17.40 -7.79
N GLU A 59 7.94 -16.94 -8.99
CA GLU A 59 7.30 -15.63 -9.21
C GLU A 59 5.98 -15.49 -8.43
N ILE A 60 5.12 -16.51 -8.50
CA ILE A 60 3.83 -16.56 -7.81
C ILE A 60 4.00 -16.52 -6.28
N GLU A 61 4.89 -17.37 -5.76
CA GLU A 61 5.16 -17.43 -4.31
C GLU A 61 5.77 -16.12 -3.81
N SER A 62 6.71 -15.53 -4.56
CA SER A 62 7.31 -14.24 -4.25
C SER A 62 6.27 -13.11 -4.22
N HIS A 63 5.41 -13.05 -5.24
CA HIS A 63 4.35 -12.05 -5.31
C HIS A 63 3.34 -12.18 -4.16
N PHE A 64 2.94 -13.40 -3.82
CA PHE A 64 2.03 -13.63 -2.69
C PHE A 64 2.67 -13.26 -1.35
N LYS A 65 3.95 -13.56 -1.16
CA LYS A 65 4.71 -13.17 0.03
C LYS A 65 4.75 -11.66 0.22
N ILE A 66 4.94 -10.90 -0.87
CA ILE A 66 4.90 -9.43 -0.85
C ILE A 66 3.52 -8.91 -0.41
N ILE A 67 2.43 -9.52 -0.89
CA ILE A 67 1.06 -9.16 -0.46
C ILE A 67 0.85 -9.44 1.04
N GLN A 68 1.37 -10.58 1.54
CA GLN A 68 1.29 -10.91 2.96
C GLN A 68 2.06 -9.89 3.82
N GLU A 69 3.29 -9.55 3.44
CA GLU A 69 4.10 -8.54 4.13
C GLU A 69 3.39 -7.18 4.17
N ALA A 70 2.81 -6.75 3.03
CA ALA A 70 2.03 -5.53 2.97
C ALA A 70 0.86 -5.52 3.97
N TYR A 71 0.12 -6.62 4.06
CA TYR A 71 -0.97 -6.74 5.03
C TYR A 71 -0.49 -6.74 6.48
N GLU A 72 0.60 -7.44 6.79
CA GLU A 72 1.18 -7.49 8.14
C GLU A 72 1.64 -6.11 8.62
N VAL A 73 2.23 -5.31 7.73
CA VAL A 73 2.66 -3.94 8.04
C VAL A 73 1.46 -3.02 8.22
N LEU A 74 0.48 -3.08 7.31
CA LEU A 74 -0.65 -2.15 7.30
C LEU A 74 -1.73 -2.46 8.35
N MET A 75 -1.83 -3.68 8.84
CA MET A 75 -2.80 -4.05 9.88
C MET A 75 -2.33 -3.77 11.31
N ASP A 76 -1.02 -3.74 11.54
CA ASP A 76 -0.46 -3.41 12.84
C ASP A 76 -0.36 -1.88 12.96
N PRO A 77 -1.10 -1.22 13.87
CA PRO A 77 -1.11 0.24 13.97
C PRO A 77 0.28 0.85 14.22
N VAL A 78 1.17 0.12 14.91
CA VAL A 78 2.52 0.58 15.20
C VAL A 78 3.40 0.45 13.96
N LYS A 79 3.39 -0.70 13.29
CA LYS A 79 4.17 -0.91 12.06
C LYS A 79 3.69 0.00 10.94
N ARG A 80 2.37 0.17 10.82
CA ARG A 80 1.75 1.09 9.86
C ARG A 80 2.21 2.52 10.08
N ARG A 81 2.24 3.00 11.33
CA ARG A 81 2.75 4.33 11.64
C ARG A 81 4.23 4.49 11.27
N ILE A 82 5.05 3.48 11.56
CA ILE A 82 6.48 3.48 11.18
C ILE A 82 6.61 3.54 9.65
N TYR A 83 5.82 2.74 8.94
CA TYR A 83 5.80 2.74 7.48
C TYR A 83 5.33 4.09 6.91
N ASP A 84 4.20 4.61 7.37
CA ASP A 84 3.65 5.89 6.90
C ASP A 84 4.58 7.08 7.23
N SER A 85 5.48 6.94 8.21
CA SER A 85 6.47 7.97 8.55
C SER A 85 7.65 8.04 7.58
N THR A 86 7.85 7.04 6.71
CA THR A 86 8.91 7.07 5.68
C THR A 86 8.46 7.74 4.38
N ASP A 87 7.18 8.10 4.26
CA ASP A 87 6.66 8.88 3.13
C ASP A 87 7.34 10.25 3.02
N GLU A 88 7.45 10.75 1.78
CA GLU A 88 7.96 12.11 1.54
C GLU A 88 7.13 13.15 2.31
N PHE A 89 7.85 13.98 3.06
CA PHE A 89 7.29 15.12 3.77
C PHE A 89 7.33 16.34 2.85
N ASP A 90 6.14 16.83 2.50
CA ASP A 90 5.97 18.04 1.72
C ASP A 90 5.85 19.24 2.68
N ASP A 91 6.94 20.02 2.75
CA ASP A 91 7.08 21.21 3.60
C ASP A 91 6.63 22.50 2.90
N GLU A 92 6.01 22.41 1.72
CA GLU A 92 5.53 23.61 1.03
C GLU A 92 4.33 24.22 1.76
N VAL A 93 4.54 25.41 2.33
CA VAL A 93 3.50 26.18 3.00
C VAL A 93 3.31 27.52 2.27
N PRO A 94 2.05 27.93 1.98
CA PRO A 94 1.76 29.25 1.42
C PRO A 94 2.33 30.38 2.30
N SER A 95 2.97 31.37 1.69
CA SER A 95 3.63 32.47 2.39
C SER A 95 2.72 33.63 2.77
N ASP A 96 1.61 33.82 2.04
CA ASP A 96 0.67 34.93 2.26
C ASP A 96 -0.77 34.49 2.00
N CYS A 97 -1.71 35.05 2.78
CA CYS A 97 -3.13 34.76 2.69
C CYS A 97 -3.95 35.87 3.37
N ALA A 98 -5.02 36.31 2.72
CA ALA A 98 -5.97 37.21 3.35
C ALA A 98 -6.70 36.51 4.52
N PRO A 99 -7.01 37.20 5.63
CA PRO A 99 -7.62 36.56 6.81
C PRO A 99 -8.89 35.76 6.51
N GLN A 100 -9.71 36.21 5.56
CA GLN A 100 -10.93 35.52 5.13
C GLN A 100 -10.69 34.20 4.38
N ASP A 101 -9.51 34.02 3.78
CA ASP A 101 -9.14 32.85 3.00
C ASP A 101 -8.24 31.87 3.78
N PHE A 102 -7.94 32.17 5.06
CA PHE A 102 -7.01 31.40 5.89
C PHE A 102 -7.25 29.90 5.82
N PHE A 103 -8.47 29.44 6.12
CA PHE A 103 -8.82 28.01 6.12
C PHE A 103 -8.80 27.39 4.72
N LYS A 104 -9.07 28.18 3.68
CA LYS A 104 -9.06 27.70 2.29
C LYS A 104 -7.63 27.45 1.81
N VAL A 105 -6.71 28.34 2.16
CA VAL A 105 -5.30 28.29 1.73
C VAL A 105 -4.49 27.33 2.60
N PHE A 106 -4.63 27.41 3.92
CA PHE A 106 -3.85 26.57 4.84
C PHE A 106 -4.52 25.24 5.18
N GLY A 107 -5.84 25.11 4.98
CA GLY A 107 -6.57 23.86 5.26
C GLY A 107 -5.97 22.63 4.58
N PRO A 108 -5.69 22.65 3.25
CA PRO A 108 -5.04 21.54 2.58
C PRO A 108 -3.67 21.18 3.17
N VAL A 109 -2.87 22.18 3.58
CA VAL A 109 -1.56 21.97 4.22
C VAL A 109 -1.73 21.29 5.57
N PHE A 110 -2.68 21.76 6.40
CA PHE A 110 -2.97 21.11 7.68
C PHE A 110 -3.46 19.68 7.49
N MET A 111 -4.31 19.42 6.50
CA MET A 111 -4.82 18.06 6.24
C MET A 111 -3.70 17.13 5.75
N ARG A 112 -2.84 17.61 4.84
CA ARG A 112 -1.64 16.88 4.37
C ARG A 112 -0.71 16.56 5.52
N ASN A 113 -0.50 17.53 6.42
CA ASN A 113 0.49 17.43 7.48
C ASN A 113 -0.05 16.81 8.78
N SER A 114 -1.37 16.66 8.91
CA SER A 114 -2.02 16.10 10.10
C SER A 114 -1.52 14.70 10.47
N ARG A 115 -1.08 13.90 9.49
CA ARG A 115 -0.55 12.55 9.72
C ARG A 115 0.75 12.51 10.53
N TRP A 116 1.51 13.61 10.55
CA TRP A 116 2.75 13.72 11.34
C TRP A 116 2.55 14.51 12.64
N SER A 117 1.34 15.03 12.89
CA SER A 117 1.00 15.69 14.15
C SER A 117 0.66 14.61 15.19
N VAL A 118 1.51 14.51 16.22
CA VAL A 118 1.33 13.58 17.36
C VAL A 118 0.45 14.18 18.44
#